data_AF-A0A8J3GH35-F1
#
_entry.id   AF-A0A8J3GH35-F1
#
_cell.length_a   1.000
_cell.length_b   1.000
_cell.length_c   1.000
_cell.angle_alpha   90.00
_cell.angle_beta   90.00
_cell.angle_gamma   90.00
#
_symmetry.space_group_name_H-M   'P 1'
#
loop_
_entity.id
_entity.type
_entity.pdbx_description
1 polymer ?
#
loop_
_entity_poly.entity_id
_entity_poly.type
_entity_poly.pdbx_seq_one_letter_code
_entity_poly.pdbx_strand_id
1 'polypeptide(L)'
;MFNEPVPPFANIRSMRVASGLGTVPRLVGEGQDIYHTRLPLSEALDRIDTIYRPYHETLKTLLSEARTLHGTAVLIDCHSMPTTIKSGDNAPKPDFIIGDRFGASCSAALREHAIALLSSLGYVVAYNRPYAGGFITEHYGRPSKAYHALQIEMSRGLYLNETTFEKTADFTRLERDLAWFVRELVSLPLDYLDGLPLAAE
;
A
#
# COMPACT_ATOMS: atom_id res chain seq x y z
N MET A 1 -10.65 -6.77 22.69
CA MET A 1 -11.17 -7.14 21.35
C MET A 1 -11.85 -8.50 21.40
N PHE A 2 -11.17 -9.55 21.88
CA PHE A 2 -11.72 -10.91 21.93
C PHE A 2 -12.24 -11.31 23.32
N ASN A 3 -13.10 -12.32 23.36
CA ASN A 3 -13.60 -12.93 24.59
C ASN A 3 -12.50 -13.74 25.31
N GLU A 4 -11.63 -14.37 24.54
CA GLU A 4 -10.55 -15.24 24.98
C GLU A 4 -9.18 -14.53 24.91
N PRO A 5 -8.18 -14.99 25.69
CA PRO A 5 -6.80 -14.56 25.53
C PRO A 5 -6.26 -14.93 24.14
N VAL A 6 -5.55 -14.01 23.50
CA VAL A 6 -4.90 -14.29 22.21
C VAL A 6 -3.66 -15.18 22.39
N PRO A 7 -3.24 -15.92 21.34
CA PRO A 7 -2.03 -16.74 21.42
C PRO A 7 -0.77 -15.91 21.74
N PRO A 8 0.22 -16.47 22.46
CA PRO A 8 1.41 -15.73 22.89
C PRO A 8 2.25 -15.15 21.74
N PHE A 9 2.17 -15.73 20.55
CA PHE A 9 2.88 -15.25 19.35
C PHE A 9 2.18 -14.05 18.69
N ALA A 10 0.95 -13.71 19.08
CA ALA A 10 0.23 -12.59 18.49
C ALA A 10 0.83 -11.26 18.94
N ASN A 11 1.23 -10.42 17.98
CA ASN A 11 1.73 -9.09 18.29
C ASN A 11 0.55 -8.16 18.67
N ILE A 12 0.36 -7.96 19.97
CA ILE A 12 -0.68 -7.07 20.51
C ILE A 12 -0.19 -5.66 20.86
N ARG A 13 1.10 -5.36 20.68
CA ARG A 13 1.73 -4.13 21.21
C ARG A 13 2.06 -3.10 20.15
N SER A 14 1.80 -3.38 18.88
CA SER A 14 2.06 -2.42 17.81
C SER A 14 1.16 -1.18 17.95
N MET A 15 1.67 -0.02 17.51
CA MET A 15 0.88 1.23 17.49
C MET A 15 -0.42 1.08 16.69
N ARG A 16 -0.41 0.29 15.60
CA ARG A 16 -1.62 -0.02 14.82
C ARG A 16 -2.65 -0.80 15.63
N VAL A 17 -2.22 -1.84 16.35
CA VAL A 17 -3.13 -2.62 17.22
C VAL A 17 -3.67 -1.76 18.35
N ALA A 18 -2.82 -0.96 18.99
CA ALA A 18 -3.25 -0.01 20.02
C ALA A 18 -4.29 0.99 19.50
N SER A 19 -4.17 1.40 18.23
CA SER A 19 -5.13 2.28 17.54
C SER A 19 -6.38 1.55 17.03
N GLY A 20 -6.53 0.25 17.30
CA GLY A 20 -7.70 -0.53 16.86
C GLY A 20 -7.67 -0.96 15.39
N LEU A 21 -6.54 -0.79 14.69
CA LEU A 21 -6.36 -1.04 13.25
C LEU A 21 -5.40 -2.22 12.98
N GLY A 22 -5.47 -3.26 13.82
CA GLY A 22 -4.71 -4.50 13.66
C GLY A 22 -5.22 -5.39 12.52
N THR A 23 -4.67 -6.60 12.40
CA THR A 23 -5.07 -7.60 11.38
C THR A 23 -6.58 -7.87 11.38
N VAL A 24 -7.17 -7.97 12.57
CA VAL A 24 -8.61 -7.83 12.73
C VAL A 24 -8.83 -6.44 13.34
N PRO A 25 -9.39 -5.49 12.60
CA PRO A 25 -9.62 -4.14 13.11
C PRO A 25 -10.81 -4.15 14.06
N ARG A 26 -10.69 -3.39 15.16
CA ARG A 26 -11.79 -3.09 16.09
C ARG A 26 -12.49 -1.79 15.73
N LEU A 27 -11.75 -0.82 15.20
CA LEU A 27 -12.24 0.51 14.88
C LEU A 27 -12.20 0.75 13.37
N VAL A 28 -13.14 1.55 12.86
CA VAL A 28 -13.03 2.17 11.54
C VAL A 28 -12.13 3.41 11.61
N GLY A 29 -11.76 3.99 10.45
CA GLY A 29 -10.87 5.16 10.37
C GLY A 29 -11.34 6.40 11.16
N GLU A 30 -12.63 6.50 11.44
CA GLU A 30 -13.25 7.58 12.23
C GLU A 30 -13.32 7.26 13.75
N GLY A 31 -12.72 6.15 14.18
CA GLY A 31 -12.67 5.76 15.59
C GLY A 31 -13.96 5.10 16.11
N GLN A 32 -14.92 4.78 15.25
CA GLN A 32 -16.13 4.05 15.64
C GLN A 32 -15.85 2.55 15.77
N ASP A 33 -16.44 1.90 16.77
CA ASP A 33 -16.34 0.45 16.93
C ASP A 33 -17.06 -0.28 15.78
N ILE A 34 -16.39 -1.27 15.19
CA ILE A 34 -16.94 -2.15 14.14
C ILE A 34 -17.91 -3.16 14.76
N TYR A 35 -17.66 -3.59 16.00
CA TYR A 35 -18.43 -4.65 16.65
C TYR A 35 -19.15 -4.13 17.89
N HIS A 36 -20.43 -4.49 18.03
CA HIS A 36 -21.21 -4.17 19.22
C HIS A 36 -20.72 -4.93 20.47
N THR A 37 -20.16 -6.12 20.27
CA THR A 37 -19.62 -6.97 21.34
C THR A 37 -18.23 -7.47 20.98
N ARG A 38 -17.52 -8.01 21.97
CA ARG A 38 -16.26 -8.72 21.71
C ARG A 38 -16.50 -9.93 20.81
N LEU A 39 -15.54 -10.20 19.93
CA LEU A 39 -15.57 -11.35 19.04
C LEU A 39 -15.04 -12.61 19.75
N PRO A 40 -15.58 -13.80 19.46
CA PRO A 40 -14.88 -15.04 19.73
C PRO A 40 -13.53 -15.06 19.01
N LEU A 41 -12.47 -15.49 19.68
CA LEU A 41 -11.14 -15.62 19.08
C LEU A 41 -11.14 -16.63 17.93
N SER A 42 -11.96 -17.68 18.03
CA SER A 42 -12.11 -18.68 16.96
C SER A 42 -12.56 -18.05 15.64
N GLU A 43 -13.44 -17.05 15.67
CA GLU A 43 -13.88 -16.33 14.48
C GLU A 43 -12.73 -15.52 13.86
N ALA A 44 -11.90 -14.88 14.68
CA ALA A 44 -10.73 -14.17 14.20
C ALA A 44 -9.69 -15.10 13.58
N LEU A 45 -9.46 -16.26 14.19
CA LEU A 45 -8.56 -17.29 13.67
C LEU A 45 -9.08 -17.86 12.34
N ASP A 46 -10.38 -18.14 12.24
CA ASP A 46 -11.00 -18.61 11.01
C ASP A 46 -10.80 -17.62 9.85
N ARG A 47 -11.04 -16.32 10.07
CA ARG A 47 -10.75 -15.26 9.08
C ARG A 47 -9.26 -15.20 8.72
N ILE A 48 -8.37 -15.38 9.70
CA ILE A 48 -6.93 -15.38 9.44
C ILE A 48 -6.56 -16.58 8.55
N ASP A 49 -7.08 -17.76 8.86
CA ASP A 49 -6.69 -18.99 8.18
C ASP A 49 -7.35 -19.15 6.80
N THR A 50 -8.55 -18.59 6.61
CA THR A 50 -9.31 -18.73 5.35
C THR A 50 -9.21 -17.52 4.41
N ILE A 51 -8.82 -16.34 4.91
CA ILE A 51 -8.74 -15.11 4.10
C ILE A 51 -7.31 -14.56 4.09
N TYR A 52 -6.77 -14.24 5.28
CA TYR A 52 -5.48 -13.55 5.39
C TYR A 52 -4.31 -14.43 4.91
N ARG A 53 -4.20 -15.68 5.40
CA ARG A 53 -3.11 -16.58 5.01
C ARG A 53 -3.15 -16.93 3.53
N PRO A 54 -4.29 -17.34 2.93
CA PRO A 54 -4.32 -17.67 1.51
C PRO A 54 -3.91 -16.49 0.64
N TYR A 55 -4.36 -15.27 0.95
CA TYR A 55 -3.92 -14.06 0.25
C TYR A 55 -2.40 -13.87 0.30
N HIS A 56 -1.80 -13.96 1.49
CA HIS A 56 -0.36 -13.76 1.67
C HIS A 56 0.49 -14.89 1.09
N GLU A 57 -0.02 -16.12 1.07
CA GLU A 57 0.60 -17.27 0.42
C GLU A 57 0.62 -17.09 -1.10
N THR A 58 -0.53 -16.75 -1.71
CA THR A 58 -0.61 -16.48 -3.15
C THR A 58 0.32 -15.32 -3.54
N LEU A 59 0.30 -14.21 -2.80
CA LEU A 59 1.15 -13.06 -3.07
C LEU A 59 2.65 -13.41 -2.99
N LYS A 60 3.04 -14.22 -1.99
CA LYS A 60 4.43 -14.69 -1.85
C LYS A 60 4.85 -15.58 -3.02
N THR A 61 3.98 -16.48 -3.47
CA THR A 61 4.23 -17.34 -4.62
C THR A 61 4.45 -16.52 -5.88
N LEU A 62 3.54 -15.60 -6.20
CA LEU A 62 3.64 -14.72 -7.39
C LEU A 62 4.92 -13.88 -7.39
N LEU A 63 5.30 -13.33 -6.24
CA LEU A 63 6.56 -12.59 -6.09
C LEU A 63 7.79 -13.48 -6.33
N SER A 64 7.77 -14.70 -5.77
CA SER A 64 8.87 -15.65 -5.95
C SER A 64 9.00 -16.11 -7.41
N GLU A 65 7.87 -16.32 -8.09
CA GLU A 65 7.83 -16.66 -9.51
C GLU A 65 8.37 -15.53 -10.38
N ALA A 66 7.88 -14.31 -10.18
CA ALA A 66 8.36 -13.13 -10.91
C ALA A 66 9.87 -12.93 -10.75
N ARG A 67 10.39 -13.04 -9.52
CA ARG A 67 11.84 -12.92 -9.27
C ARG A 67 12.62 -14.06 -9.89
N THR A 68 12.11 -15.29 -9.87
CA THR A 68 12.78 -16.44 -10.50
C THR A 68 12.88 -16.27 -12.01
N LEU A 69 11.82 -15.76 -12.64
CA LEU A 69 11.74 -15.56 -14.09
C LEU A 69 12.56 -14.36 -14.57
N HIS A 70 12.59 -13.28 -13.80
CA HIS A 70 13.10 -11.98 -14.27
C HIS A 70 14.28 -11.43 -13.47
N GLY A 71 14.77 -12.16 -12.45
CA GLY A 71 15.82 -11.69 -11.53
C GLY A 71 15.31 -10.73 -10.45
N THR A 72 14.19 -10.04 -10.71
CA THR A 72 13.59 -9.02 -9.85
C THR A 72 12.06 -9.17 -9.82
N ALA A 73 11.44 -8.83 -8.69
CA ALA A 73 9.98 -8.73 -8.57
C ALA A 73 9.57 -7.36 -8.06
N VAL A 74 8.54 -6.77 -8.67
CA VAL A 74 7.96 -5.48 -8.28
C VAL A 74 6.49 -5.67 -7.90
N LEU A 75 6.14 -5.29 -6.67
CA LEU A 75 4.78 -5.24 -6.15
C LEU A 75 4.28 -3.79 -6.12
N ILE A 76 3.18 -3.53 -6.80
CA ILE A 76 2.44 -2.28 -6.66
C ILE A 76 1.27 -2.52 -5.70
N ASP A 77 1.33 -1.87 -4.53
CA ASP A 77 0.33 -1.95 -3.48
C ASP A 77 -0.65 -0.79 -3.65
N CYS A 78 -1.77 -1.05 -4.34
CA CYS A 78 -2.74 -0.04 -4.78
C CYS A 78 -3.80 0.24 -3.71
N HIS A 79 -4.01 1.52 -3.40
CA HIS A 79 -4.99 1.97 -2.41
C HIS A 79 -5.74 3.22 -2.88
N SER A 80 -6.83 3.53 -2.19
CA SER A 80 -7.53 4.81 -2.33
C SER A 80 -7.82 5.42 -0.97
N MET A 81 -7.80 6.75 -0.94
CA MET A 81 -7.75 7.53 0.28
C MET A 81 -8.81 8.64 0.27
N PRO A 82 -9.41 9.01 1.41
CA PRO A 82 -10.40 10.09 1.46
C PRO A 82 -9.83 11.46 1.05
N THR A 83 -10.63 12.31 0.42
CA THR A 83 -10.22 13.69 0.04
C THR A 83 -10.02 14.60 1.27
N THR A 84 -10.47 14.16 2.44
CA THR A 84 -10.40 14.91 3.71
C THR A 84 -9.10 14.70 4.49
N ILE A 85 -8.14 13.96 3.93
CA ILE A 85 -6.86 13.73 4.60
C ILE A 85 -6.18 15.05 4.93
N LYS A 86 -5.78 15.17 6.20
CA LYS A 86 -4.98 16.29 6.68
C LYS A 86 -3.54 16.13 6.21
N SER A 87 -3.23 16.69 5.06
CA SER A 87 -1.86 17.09 4.74
C SER A 87 -1.50 18.31 5.59
N GLY A 88 -0.25 18.42 6.05
CA GLY A 88 0.17 19.46 7.01
C GLY A 88 -0.27 20.88 6.60
N ASP A 89 -0.43 21.75 7.60
CA ASP A 89 -0.96 23.12 7.44
C ASP A 89 -0.28 23.84 6.26
N ASN A 90 -1.02 24.06 5.16
CA ASN A 90 -0.64 24.73 3.89
C ASN A 90 -0.13 23.89 2.70
N ALA A 91 -0.07 22.56 2.77
CA ALA A 91 0.23 21.76 1.57
C ALA A 91 -1.02 21.59 0.67
N PRO A 92 -0.90 21.68 -0.66
CA PRO A 92 -1.99 21.29 -1.56
C PRO A 92 -2.37 19.83 -1.31
N LYS A 93 -3.66 19.52 -1.41
CA LYS A 93 -4.14 18.15 -1.23
C LYS A 93 -3.59 17.27 -2.35
N PRO A 94 -2.88 16.18 -2.04
CA PRO A 94 -2.35 15.31 -3.07
C PRO A 94 -3.47 14.52 -3.75
N ASP A 95 -3.36 14.42 -5.07
CA ASP A 95 -4.12 13.50 -5.90
C ASP A 95 -3.60 12.07 -5.70
N PHE A 96 -2.27 11.94 -5.58
CA PHE A 96 -1.59 10.67 -5.33
C PHE A 96 -0.56 10.80 -4.21
N ILE A 97 -0.38 9.73 -3.43
CA ILE A 97 0.74 9.60 -2.49
C ILE A 97 1.52 8.34 -2.85
N ILE A 98 2.82 8.51 -3.09
CA ILE A 98 3.75 7.41 -3.31
C ILE A 98 4.44 7.07 -1.99
N GLY A 99 4.34 5.80 -1.58
CA GLY A 99 4.90 5.29 -0.33
C GLY A 99 5.93 4.17 -0.58
N ASP A 100 7.19 4.39 -0.18
CA ASP A 100 8.28 3.41 -0.34
C ASP A 100 9.02 3.10 0.97
N ARG A 101 8.38 3.37 2.10
CA ARG A 101 8.93 3.23 3.45
C ARG A 101 10.22 4.03 3.64
N PHE A 102 10.25 5.27 3.14
CA PHE A 102 11.44 6.13 3.16
C PHE A 102 12.65 5.48 2.46
N GLY A 103 12.39 4.83 1.33
CA GLY A 103 13.38 4.13 0.52
C GLY A 103 13.70 2.70 0.97
N ALA A 104 13.03 2.18 2.01
CA ALA A 104 13.31 0.84 2.50
C ALA A 104 12.63 -0.28 1.68
N SER A 105 11.53 0.00 0.98
CA SER A 105 10.73 -1.03 0.30
C SER A 105 10.95 -1.15 -1.21
N CYS A 106 11.50 -0.14 -1.89
CA CYS A 106 11.84 -0.21 -3.31
C CYS A 106 13.08 0.62 -3.67
N SER A 107 13.52 0.58 -4.93
CA SER A 107 14.63 1.41 -5.40
C SER A 107 14.16 2.85 -5.59
N ALA A 108 15.10 3.80 -5.51
CA ALA A 108 14.83 5.22 -5.79
C ALA A 108 14.32 5.43 -7.22
N ALA A 109 14.90 4.72 -8.19
CA ALA A 109 14.51 4.82 -9.60
C ALA A 109 13.04 4.45 -9.82
N LEU A 110 12.53 3.38 -9.19
CA LEU A 110 11.12 3.00 -9.32
C LEU A 110 10.20 4.09 -8.76
N ARG A 111 10.51 4.60 -7.56
CA ARG A 111 9.73 5.68 -6.92
C ARG A 111 9.73 6.94 -7.79
N GLU A 112 10.91 7.39 -8.21
CA GLU A 112 11.08 8.64 -8.97
C GLU A 112 10.38 8.57 -10.32
N HIS A 113 10.47 7.44 -11.00
CA HIS A 113 9.75 7.19 -12.24
C HIS A 113 8.23 7.26 -12.03
N ALA A 114 7.71 6.60 -10.99
CA ALA A 114 6.28 6.66 -10.68
C ALA A 114 5.79 8.09 -10.38
N ILE A 115 6.54 8.85 -9.58
CA ILE A 115 6.22 10.26 -9.27
C ILE A 115 6.24 11.11 -10.54
N ALA A 116 7.25 10.94 -11.40
CA ALA A 116 7.41 11.72 -12.63
C ALA A 116 6.26 11.46 -13.62
N LEU A 117 5.87 10.20 -13.82
CA LEU A 117 4.77 9.84 -14.71
C LEU A 117 3.44 10.45 -14.27
N LEU A 118 3.08 10.31 -12.99
CA LEU A 118 1.84 10.90 -12.46
C LEU A 118 1.87 12.43 -12.53
N SER A 119 3.01 13.05 -12.20
CA SER A 119 3.18 14.51 -12.29
C SER A 119 3.06 15.00 -13.74
N SER A 120 3.53 14.23 -14.73
CA SER A 120 3.40 14.59 -16.16
C SER A 120 1.97 14.58 -16.68
N LEU A 121 1.07 13.84 -16.01
CA LEU A 121 -0.37 13.84 -16.28
C LEU A 121 -1.08 15.03 -15.60
N GLY A 122 -0.34 15.86 -14.85
CA GLY A 122 -0.84 17.05 -14.16
C GLY A 122 -1.35 16.78 -12.74
N TYR A 123 -1.12 15.60 -12.17
CA TYR A 123 -1.52 15.28 -10.80
C TYR A 123 -0.58 15.87 -9.75
N VAL A 124 -1.15 16.26 -8.60
CA VAL A 124 -0.38 16.63 -7.41
C VAL A 124 0.06 15.35 -6.69
N VAL A 125 1.36 15.06 -6.72
CA VAL A 125 1.92 13.85 -6.10
C VAL A 125 2.69 14.20 -4.83
N ALA A 126 2.30 13.60 -3.71
CA ALA A 126 3.06 13.65 -2.45
C ALA A 126 3.89 12.38 -2.25
N TYR A 127 4.89 12.48 -1.38
CA TYR A 127 5.83 11.39 -1.09
C TYR A 127 5.86 11.07 0.40
N ASN A 128 5.61 9.81 0.74
CA ASN A 128 5.65 9.22 2.08
C ASN A 128 4.83 9.92 3.19
N ARG A 129 4.00 10.90 2.85
CA ARG A 129 3.21 11.67 3.83
C ARG A 129 1.78 11.89 3.35
N PRO A 130 0.77 11.62 4.21
CA PRO A 130 0.87 10.92 5.50
C PRO A 130 1.14 9.41 5.39
N TYR A 131 1.08 8.82 4.18
CA TYR A 131 1.23 7.38 4.00
C TYR A 131 2.60 7.03 3.40
N ALA A 132 3.47 6.46 4.25
CA ALA A 132 4.79 6.01 3.85
C ALA A 132 4.84 4.55 3.38
N GLY A 133 3.72 3.83 3.37
CA GLY A 133 3.71 2.37 3.18
C GLY A 133 3.31 1.60 4.43
N GLY A 134 2.48 0.57 4.24
CA GLY A 134 1.99 -0.33 5.29
C GLY A 134 2.70 -1.68 5.37
N PHE A 135 2.00 -2.66 5.94
CA PHE A 135 2.50 -4.02 6.13
C PHE A 135 3.00 -4.67 4.83
N ILE A 136 2.31 -4.47 3.71
CA ILE A 136 2.71 -5.03 2.42
C ILE A 136 4.09 -4.52 2.01
N THR A 137 4.28 -3.19 1.98
CA THR A 137 5.59 -2.60 1.65
C THR A 137 6.70 -3.00 2.62
N GLU A 138 6.42 -3.06 3.92
CA GLU A 138 7.40 -3.46 4.95
C GLU A 138 7.77 -4.95 4.86
N HIS A 139 6.79 -5.81 4.61
CA HIS A 139 6.99 -7.26 4.64
C HIS A 139 7.62 -7.79 3.35
N TYR A 140 7.15 -7.30 2.20
CA TYR A 140 7.51 -7.78 0.88
C TYR A 140 8.58 -6.93 0.17
N GLY A 141 8.72 -5.66 0.53
CA GLY A 141 9.79 -4.81 0.02
C GLY A 141 11.13 -5.19 0.64
N ARG A 142 12.02 -5.79 -0.16
CA ARG A 142 13.38 -6.18 0.21
C ARG A 142 14.31 -5.92 -0.98
N PRO A 143 14.63 -4.65 -1.30
CA PRO A 143 15.39 -4.31 -2.51
C PRO A 143 16.74 -5.01 -2.59
N SER A 144 17.42 -5.22 -1.45
CA SER A 144 18.67 -6.00 -1.39
C SER A 144 18.55 -7.47 -1.80
N LYS A 145 17.32 -7.98 -1.91
CA LYS A 145 16.99 -9.30 -2.42
C LYS A 145 16.23 -9.24 -3.75
N ALA A 146 16.23 -8.11 -4.45
CA ALA A 146 15.51 -7.89 -5.70
C ALA A 146 13.97 -8.07 -5.58
N TYR A 147 13.41 -7.75 -4.41
CA TYR A 147 11.97 -7.59 -4.22
C TYR A 147 11.67 -6.13 -3.92
N HIS A 148 10.88 -5.48 -4.76
CA HIS A 148 10.49 -4.08 -4.59
C HIS A 148 8.99 -4.02 -4.30
N ALA A 149 8.58 -3.16 -3.37
CA ALA A 149 7.18 -2.90 -3.08
C ALA A 149 6.95 -1.39 -3.00
N LEU A 150 6.03 -0.87 -3.81
CA LEU A 150 5.67 0.53 -3.89
C LEU A 150 4.18 0.68 -3.59
N GLN A 151 3.84 1.49 -2.60
CA GLN A 151 2.45 1.86 -2.31
C GLN A 151 2.03 3.05 -3.16
N ILE A 152 0.83 2.98 -3.73
CA ILE A 152 0.19 4.09 -4.44
C ILE A 152 -1.17 4.33 -3.80
N GLU A 153 -1.34 5.50 -3.17
CA GLU A 153 -2.62 5.95 -2.61
C GLU A 153 -3.23 6.99 -3.54
N MET A 154 -4.46 6.77 -3.97
CA MET A 154 -5.18 7.65 -4.88
C MET A 154 -6.34 8.36 -4.18
N SER A 155 -6.44 9.67 -4.33
CA SER A 155 -7.56 10.45 -3.79
C SER A 155 -8.88 9.99 -4.41
N ARG A 156 -9.86 9.64 -3.58
CA ARG A 156 -11.20 9.21 -4.03
C ARG A 156 -11.93 10.31 -4.78
N GLY A 157 -11.67 11.58 -4.45
CA GLY A 157 -12.25 12.73 -5.15
C GLY A 157 -11.96 12.78 -6.66
N LEU A 158 -10.96 12.03 -7.15
CA LEU A 158 -10.65 11.92 -8.58
C LEU A 158 -11.67 11.08 -9.36
N TYR A 159 -12.41 10.18 -8.71
CA TYR A 159 -13.21 9.17 -9.43
C TYR A 159 -14.50 8.73 -8.72
N LEU A 160 -14.72 9.14 -7.48
CA LEU A 160 -15.78 8.63 -6.62
C LEU A 160 -16.44 9.78 -5.85
N ASN A 161 -17.76 9.81 -5.85
CA ASN A 161 -18.51 10.57 -4.86
C ASN A 161 -18.42 9.84 -3.52
N GLU A 162 -17.67 10.37 -2.56
CA GLU A 162 -17.43 9.71 -1.26
C GLU A 162 -18.67 9.57 -0.37
N THR A 163 -19.79 10.21 -0.72
CA THR A 163 -21.07 10.05 0.00
C THR A 163 -21.94 8.96 -0.62
N THR A 164 -22.07 8.94 -1.96
CA THR A 164 -22.94 7.97 -2.65
C THR A 164 -22.21 6.70 -3.08
N PHE A 165 -20.88 6.71 -3.06
CA PHE A 165 -20.00 5.68 -3.62
C PHE A 165 -20.21 5.42 -5.12
N GLU A 166 -20.83 6.36 -5.82
CA GLU A 166 -20.97 6.31 -7.27
C GLU A 166 -19.76 6.91 -7.97
N LYS A 167 -19.43 6.36 -9.13
CA LYS A 167 -18.36 6.87 -9.98
C LYS A 167 -18.70 8.29 -10.45
N THR A 168 -17.72 9.19 -10.44
CA THR A 168 -17.88 10.52 -11.05
C THR A 168 -17.70 10.44 -12.57
N ALA A 169 -18.02 11.53 -13.27
CA ALA A 169 -17.77 11.66 -14.71
C ALA A 169 -16.28 11.53 -15.08
N ASP A 170 -15.37 11.83 -14.13
CA ASP A 170 -13.92 11.76 -14.33
C ASP A 170 -13.34 10.34 -14.21
N PHE A 171 -14.14 9.35 -13.77
CA PHE A 171 -13.68 7.97 -13.61
C PHE A 171 -13.00 7.41 -14.88
N THR A 172 -13.64 7.58 -16.04
CA THR A 172 -13.12 7.06 -17.31
C THR A 172 -11.84 7.77 -17.74
N ARG A 173 -11.69 9.06 -17.41
CA ARG A 173 -10.44 9.78 -17.66
C ARG A 173 -9.33 9.20 -16.78
N LEU A 174 -9.58 9.03 -15.48
CA LEU A 174 -8.59 8.50 -14.55
C LEU A 174 -8.18 7.06 -14.92
N GLU A 175 -9.13 6.22 -15.32
CA GLU A 175 -8.87 4.86 -15.81
C GLU A 175 -7.89 4.86 -17.00
N ARG A 176 -8.10 5.76 -17.97
CA ARG A 176 -7.18 5.90 -19.12
C ARG A 176 -5.80 6.39 -18.70
N ASP A 177 -5.75 7.37 -17.80
CA ASP A 177 -4.49 7.92 -17.30
C ASP A 177 -3.70 6.85 -16.51
N LEU A 178 -4.38 6.03 -15.70
CA LEU A 178 -3.79 4.90 -14.99
C LEU A 178 -3.33 3.78 -15.92
N ALA A 179 -4.08 3.49 -16.98
CA ALA A 179 -3.66 2.50 -17.99
C ALA A 179 -2.37 2.94 -18.70
N TRP A 180 -2.27 4.23 -19.04
CA TRP A 180 -1.02 4.81 -19.56
C TRP A 180 0.09 4.75 -18.51
N PHE A 181 -0.17 5.16 -17.27
CA PHE A 181 0.79 5.14 -16.17
C PHE A 181 1.36 3.74 -15.96
N VAL A 182 0.53 2.69 -15.90
CA VAL A 182 0.99 1.31 -15.72
C VAL A 182 1.89 0.89 -16.88
N ARG A 183 1.52 1.21 -18.13
CA ARG A 183 2.32 0.89 -19.32
C ARG A 183 3.71 1.52 -19.26
N GLU A 184 3.80 2.80 -18.90
CA GLU A 184 5.08 3.49 -18.80
C GLU A 184 5.87 3.09 -17.54
N LEU A 185 5.19 2.74 -16.45
CA LEU A 185 5.86 2.27 -15.24
C LEU A 185 6.59 0.95 -15.51
N VAL A 186 5.95 0.01 -16.22
CA VAL A 186 6.56 -1.29 -16.56
C VAL A 186 7.61 -1.20 -17.68
N SER A 187 7.71 -0.07 -18.39
CA SER A 187 8.77 0.15 -19.36
C SER A 187 10.08 0.60 -18.73
N LEU A 188 10.13 0.82 -17.41
CA LEU A 188 11.37 1.09 -16.68
C LEU A 188 12.31 -0.12 -16.80
N PRO A 189 13.51 0.04 -17.36
CA PRO A 189 14.45 -1.07 -17.49
C PRO A 189 14.88 -1.61 -16.11
N LEU A 190 14.94 -2.94 -15.98
CA LEU A 190 15.14 -3.60 -14.68
C LEU A 190 16.53 -3.32 -14.06
N ASP A 191 17.53 -2.99 -14.86
CA ASP A 191 18.87 -2.60 -14.43
C ASP A 191 18.87 -1.30 -13.60
N TYR A 192 17.83 -0.46 -13.73
CA TYR A 192 17.64 0.71 -12.86
C TYR A 192 17.10 0.34 -11.47
N LEU A 193 16.62 -0.90 -11.28
CA LEU A 193 16.13 -1.39 -9.99
C LEU A 193 17.26 -1.99 -9.15
N ASP A 194 18.33 -2.42 -9.79
CA ASP A 194 19.53 -2.88 -9.13
C ASP A 194 20.21 -1.67 -8.47
N GLY A 195 20.25 -1.67 -7.14
CA GLY A 195 21.02 -0.66 -6.41
C GLY A 195 22.45 -0.64 -6.95
N LEU A 196 23.00 0.54 -7.25
CA LEU A 196 24.42 0.69 -7.54
C LEU A 196 25.19 -0.15 -6.51
N PRO A 197 26.19 -0.98 -6.92
CA PRO A 197 26.95 -1.77 -5.98
C PRO A 197 27.42 -0.83 -4.88
N LEU A 198 27.08 -1.16 -3.63
CA LEU A 198 27.61 -0.46 -2.46
C LEU A 198 29.11 -0.34 -2.68
N ALA A 199 29.59 0.88 -2.92
CA ALA A 199 31.01 1.14 -2.96
C ALA A 199 31.55 0.63 -1.62
N ALA A 200 32.50 -0.30 -1.70
CA ALA A 200 33.21 -0.79 -0.55
C ALA A 200 33.92 0.39 0.13
N GLU A 201 33.63 0.60 1.41
CA GLU A 201 34.54 1.18 2.39
C GLU A 201 34.66 0.22 3.58
#